data_AF-A0A6L6FEV8-F1
#
_entry.id   AF-A0A6L6FEV8-F1
#
_cell.length_a   1.000
_cell.length_b   1.000
_cell.length_c   1.000
_cell.angle_alpha   90.00
_cell.angle_beta   90.00
_cell.angle_gamma   90.00
#
_symmetry.space_group_name_H-M   'P 1'
#
loop_
_entity.id
_entity.type
_entity.pdbx_description
1 polymer ?
#
loop_
_entity_poly.entity_id
_entity_poly.type
_entity_poly.pdbx_seq_one_letter_code
_entity_poly.pdbx_strand_id
1 'polypeptide(L)'
;MSKGLLSIENLWNEDLKKVEISFKNNANEYGNVFIFYNLMNGKKLSDITEFTFSSTEQSYWMGVITTKSGEKWSSIADLACKLNEKDNGKVTLSFKGNTRHMFVHYPVSTSCSTSLHKI
;
A
#
# COMPACT_ATOMS: atom_id res chain seq x y z
N MET A 1 3.10 -1.30 20.75
CA MET A 1 2.85 -0.83 19.36
C MET A 1 4.02 0.03 18.91
N SER A 2 4.37 -0.02 17.64
CA SER A 2 5.52 0.65 17.03
C SER A 2 5.06 1.56 15.90
N LYS A 3 5.88 2.57 15.55
CA LYS A 3 5.65 3.45 14.41
C LYS A 3 6.29 2.90 13.15
N GLY A 4 5.57 2.96 12.04
CA GLY A 4 6.04 2.64 10.70
C GLY A 4 5.94 3.83 9.76
N LEU A 5 6.68 3.77 8.66
CA LEU A 5 6.75 4.77 7.59
C LEU A 5 6.27 4.13 6.29
N LEU A 6 5.26 4.75 5.68
CA LEU A 6 4.69 4.33 4.41
C LEU A 6 5.33 5.14 3.27
N SER A 7 5.79 4.41 2.26
CA SER A 7 6.16 4.93 0.94
C SER A 7 5.18 4.44 -0.12
N ILE A 8 5.01 5.18 -1.21
CA ILE A 8 4.15 4.79 -2.33
C ILE A 8 4.88 4.94 -3.66
N GLU A 9 4.62 4.03 -4.59
CA GLU A 9 5.19 4.05 -5.94
C GLU A 9 4.12 3.76 -7.00
N ASN A 10 4.11 4.57 -8.05
CA ASN A 10 3.24 4.36 -9.21
C ASN A 10 4.02 3.73 -10.37
N LEU A 11 3.66 2.50 -10.72
CA LEU A 11 4.13 1.76 -11.90
C LEU A 11 2.93 1.34 -12.77
N TRP A 12 1.86 2.13 -12.78
CA TRP A 12 0.59 1.80 -13.42
C TRP A 12 0.61 1.97 -14.95
N ASN A 13 1.69 2.52 -15.49
CA ASN A 13 1.85 2.95 -16.89
C ASN A 13 1.07 4.21 -17.27
N GLU A 14 0.42 4.86 -16.31
CA GLU A 14 -0.12 6.21 -16.42
C GLU A 14 -0.10 6.89 -15.05
N ASP A 15 -0.30 8.21 -15.03
CA ASP A 15 -0.41 8.94 -13.76
C ASP A 15 -1.64 8.47 -13.00
N LEU A 16 -1.53 8.42 -11.67
CA LEU A 16 -2.67 8.16 -10.79
C LEU A 16 -3.19 9.48 -10.24
N LYS A 17 -4.46 9.76 -10.54
CA LYS A 17 -5.16 10.94 -10.00
C LYS A 17 -5.33 10.82 -8.49
N LYS A 18 -5.63 9.63 -8.00
CA LYS A 18 -5.85 9.32 -6.58
C LYS A 18 -5.37 7.92 -6.26
N VAL A 19 -4.76 7.76 -5.09
CA VAL A 19 -4.49 6.46 -4.48
C VAL A 19 -5.01 6.47 -3.05
N GLU A 20 -5.77 5.44 -2.69
CA GLU A 20 -6.32 5.23 -1.36
C GLU A 20 -5.77 3.91 -0.82
N ILE A 21 -5.20 3.95 0.37
CA ILE A 21 -4.63 2.78 1.03
C ILE A 21 -5.31 2.62 2.37
N SER A 22 -5.96 1.48 2.57
CA SER A 22 -6.50 1.08 3.86
C SER A 22 -5.52 0.12 4.53
N PHE A 23 -5.21 0.39 5.79
CA PHE A 23 -4.33 -0.42 6.61
C PHE A 23 -5.03 -0.83 7.90
N LYS A 24 -4.94 -2.12 8.26
CA LYS A 24 -5.40 -2.65 9.55
C LYS A 24 -4.31 -3.53 10.14
N ASN A 25 -4.22 -3.57 11.46
CA ASN A 25 -3.36 -4.50 12.20
C ASN A 25 -4.16 -5.05 13.38
N ASN A 26 -4.09 -6.35 13.66
CA ASN A 26 -4.94 -6.97 14.68
C ASN A 26 -4.70 -6.44 16.11
N ALA A 27 -3.58 -5.77 16.38
CA ALA A 27 -3.35 -5.10 17.66
C ALA A 27 -4.09 -3.76 17.81
N ASN A 28 -4.70 -3.25 16.74
CA ASN A 28 -5.34 -1.95 16.73
C ASN A 28 -6.81 -2.08 16.28
N GLU A 29 -7.72 -1.62 17.13
CA GLU A 29 -9.16 -1.59 16.84
C GLU A 29 -9.49 -0.64 15.68
N TYR A 30 -8.64 0.35 15.43
CA TYR A 30 -8.83 1.35 14.39
C TYR A 30 -7.95 1.11 13.18
N GLY A 31 -8.57 1.02 11.99
CA GLY A 31 -7.87 1.06 10.71
C GLY A 31 -7.42 2.48 10.35
N ASN A 32 -6.39 2.57 9.51
CA ASN A 32 -5.94 3.83 8.93
C ASN A 32 -6.30 3.87 7.45
N VAL A 33 -6.66 5.06 6.96
CA VAL A 33 -6.86 5.32 5.53
C VAL A 33 -5.95 6.46 5.11
N PHE A 34 -5.11 6.20 4.11
CA PHE A 34 -4.19 7.17 3.53
C PHE A 34 -4.64 7.52 2.12
N ILE A 35 -4.68 8.81 1.80
CA ILE A 35 -5.10 9.28 0.47
C ILE A 35 -4.01 10.16 -0.13
N PHE A 36 -3.57 9.80 -1.33
CA PHE A 36 -2.57 10.52 -2.10
C PHE A 36 -3.16 10.96 -3.44
N TYR A 37 -2.73 12.12 -3.93
CA TYR A 37 -3.22 12.70 -5.18
C TYR A 37 -2.07 12.94 -6.16
N ASN A 38 -2.38 12.90 -7.45
CA ASN A 38 -1.48 13.30 -8.53
C ASN A 38 -0.10 12.60 -8.49
N LEU A 39 -0.11 11.27 -8.36
CA LEU A 39 1.11 10.47 -8.35
C LEU A 39 1.53 10.14 -9.79
N MET A 40 2.54 10.82 -10.31
CA MET A 40 3.05 10.64 -11.67
C MET A 40 3.55 9.21 -11.91
N ASN A 41 3.40 8.70 -13.14
CA ASN A 41 3.93 7.40 -13.52
C ASN A 41 5.46 7.32 -13.31
N GLY A 42 5.93 6.18 -12.79
CA GLY A 42 7.34 5.95 -12.49
C GLY A 42 7.87 6.70 -11.26
N LYS A 43 7.02 7.40 -10.50
CA LYS A 43 7.44 8.10 -9.28
C LYS A 43 7.20 7.27 -8.03
N LYS A 44 8.19 7.34 -7.14
CA LYS A 44 8.12 6.90 -5.76
C LYS A 44 8.16 8.13 -4.84
N LEU A 45 7.22 8.20 -3.90
CA LEU A 45 7.27 9.11 -2.76
C LEU A 45 7.64 8.30 -1.53
N SER A 46 8.73 8.68 -0.86
CA SER A 46 9.31 7.89 0.23
C SER A 46 8.94 8.48 1.59
N ASP A 47 8.65 7.60 2.55
CA ASP A 47 8.42 7.91 3.97
C ASP A 47 7.43 9.08 4.19
N ILE A 48 6.32 9.06 3.44
CA ILE A 48 5.39 10.20 3.32
C ILE A 48 4.33 10.28 4.43
N THR A 49 4.10 9.19 5.15
CA THR A 49 3.18 9.19 6.29
C THR A 49 3.56 8.12 7.30
N GLU A 50 3.24 8.38 8.55
CA GLU A 50 3.41 7.43 9.64
C GLU A 50 2.15 6.56 9.81
N PHE A 51 2.32 5.37 10.37
CA PHE A 51 1.25 4.50 10.83
C PHE A 51 1.69 3.72 12.07
N THR A 52 0.74 3.23 12.86
CA THR A 52 1.02 2.43 14.05
C THR A 52 0.76 0.96 13.77
N PHE A 53 1.67 0.08 14.17
CA PHE A 53 1.54 -1.37 13.97
C PHE A 53 2.06 -2.19 15.16
N SER A 54 1.76 -3.49 15.17
CA SER A 54 2.43 -4.47 16.01
C SER A 54 3.22 -5.45 15.14
N SER A 55 4.47 -5.71 15.51
CA SER A 55 5.36 -6.67 14.86
C SER A 55 4.98 -8.13 15.11
N THR A 56 4.18 -8.38 16.16
CA THR A 56 3.72 -9.73 16.52
C THR A 56 2.43 -10.10 15.78
N GLU A 57 1.59 -9.11 15.48
CA GLU A 57 0.27 -9.29 14.88
C GLU A 57 0.28 -9.25 13.35
N GLN A 58 -0.81 -9.76 12.77
CA GLN A 58 -1.03 -9.69 11.32
C GLN A 58 -1.41 -8.28 10.88
N SER A 59 -0.85 -7.85 9.76
CA SER A 59 -1.19 -6.61 9.07
C SER A 59 -1.94 -6.91 7.78
N TYR A 60 -2.85 -6.01 7.41
CA TYR A 60 -3.72 -6.13 6.26
C TYR A 60 -3.73 -4.83 5.46
N TRP A 61 -3.62 -4.96 4.14
CA TRP A 61 -3.54 -3.84 3.20
C TRP A 61 -4.61 -3.96 2.13
N MET A 62 -5.24 -2.85 1.79
CA MET A 62 -6.13 -2.74 0.64
C MET A 62 -5.79 -1.46 -0.11
N GLY A 63 -5.81 -1.54 -1.44
CA GLY A 63 -5.46 -0.42 -2.32
C GLY A 63 -6.58 -0.15 -3.32
N VAL A 64 -6.94 1.12 -3.45
CA VAL A 64 -7.81 1.63 -4.51
C VAL A 64 -7.06 2.72 -5.27
N ILE A 65 -7.06 2.66 -6.58
CA ILE A 65 -6.47 3.69 -7.43
C ILE A 65 -7.51 4.26 -8.38
N THR A 66 -7.43 5.56 -8.63
CA THR A 66 -8.12 6.23 -9.72
C THR A 66 -7.07 6.74 -10.69
N THR A 67 -7.10 6.26 -11.92
CA THR A 67 -6.13 6.63 -12.95
C THR A 67 -6.43 8.02 -13.52
N LYS A 68 -5.48 8.60 -14.26
CA LYS A 68 -5.68 9.88 -14.96
C LYS A 68 -6.77 9.80 -16.02
N SER A 69 -6.90 8.65 -16.70
CA SER A 69 -7.99 8.35 -17.62
C SER A 69 -9.37 8.20 -16.93
N GLY A 70 -9.40 8.14 -15.59
CA GLY A 70 -10.62 8.07 -14.79
C GLY A 70 -11.05 6.65 -14.43
N GLU A 71 -10.30 5.63 -14.82
CA GLU A 71 -10.56 4.26 -14.42
C GLU A 71 -10.30 4.05 -12.93
N LYS A 72 -11.09 3.19 -12.30
CA LYS A 72 -10.90 2.82 -10.90
C LYS A 72 -10.55 1.35 -10.79
N TRP A 73 -9.60 1.05 -9.92
CA TRP A 73 -9.13 -0.32 -9.68
C TRP A 73 -8.96 -0.54 -8.18
N SER A 74 -9.38 -1.70 -7.69
CA SER A 74 -9.34 -2.06 -6.27
C SER A 74 -8.91 -3.51 -6.05
N SER A 75 -8.27 -3.80 -4.92
CA SER A 75 -8.20 -5.18 -4.42
C SER A 75 -9.58 -5.61 -3.94
N ILE A 76 -9.95 -6.88 -4.18
CA ILE A 76 -11.27 -7.41 -3.77
C ILE A 76 -11.30 -7.69 -2.26
N ALA A 77 -10.17 -8.07 -1.69
CA ALA A 77 -10.03 -8.42 -0.29
C ALA A 77 -8.80 -7.78 0.34
N ASP A 78 -8.77 -7.78 1.67
CA ASP A 78 -7.64 -7.35 2.48
C ASP A 78 -6.45 -8.31 2.25
N LEU A 79 -5.32 -7.77 1.79
CA LEU A 79 -4.07 -8.51 1.63
C LEU A 79 -3.37 -8.65 2.98
N ALA A 80 -3.38 -9.85 3.55
CA ALA A 80 -2.58 -10.17 4.72
C ALA A 80 -1.09 -10.13 4.35
N CYS A 81 -0.35 -9.18 4.93
CA CYS A 81 1.11 -9.08 4.77
C CYS A 81 1.75 -8.61 6.06
N LYS A 82 2.57 -9.46 6.69
CA LYS A 82 3.12 -9.22 8.03
C LYS A 82 4.40 -8.40 7.96
N LEU A 83 4.41 -7.29 8.69
CA LEU A 83 5.59 -6.46 8.94
C LEU A 83 6.28 -6.95 10.21
N ASN A 84 7.61 -7.13 10.17
CA ASN A 84 8.38 -7.54 11.35
C ASN A 84 9.27 -6.40 11.87
N GLU A 85 9.94 -6.60 13.00
CA GLU A 85 10.80 -5.56 13.61
C GLU A 85 12.03 -5.24 12.77
N LYS A 86 12.58 -6.22 12.03
CA LYS A 86 13.77 -6.06 11.20
C LYS A 86 13.52 -5.17 9.98
N ASP A 87 12.26 -4.98 9.61
CA ASP A 87 11.85 -4.04 8.58
C ASP A 87 11.96 -2.57 9.01
N ASN A 88 12.28 -2.32 10.30
CA ASN A 88 12.40 -0.98 10.88
C ASN A 88 11.17 -0.10 10.62
N GLY A 89 9.99 -0.73 10.61
CA GLY A 89 8.72 -0.07 10.34
C GLY A 89 8.54 0.44 8.91
N LYS A 90 9.45 0.17 7.98
CA LYS A 90 9.38 0.70 6.61
C LYS A 90 8.54 -0.20 5.72
N VAL A 91 7.67 0.41 4.93
CA VAL A 91 6.87 -0.28 3.91
C VAL A 91 6.78 0.57 2.65
N THR A 92 6.87 -0.06 1.48
CA THR A 92 6.55 0.58 0.19
C THR A 92 5.38 -0.14 -0.45
N LEU A 93 4.31 0.59 -0.78
CA LEU A 93 3.24 0.07 -1.63
C LEU A 93 3.46 0.49 -3.09
N SER A 94 3.51 -0.47 -4.00
CA SER A 94 3.74 -0.22 -5.43
C SER A 94 2.54 -0.71 -6.26
N PHE A 95 2.05 0.11 -7.18
CA PHE A 95 0.90 -0.20 -8.04
C PHE A 95 1.37 -0.45 -9.48
N LYS A 96 1.30 -1.69 -9.96
CA LYS A 96 1.88 -2.10 -11.25
C LYS A 96 0.81 -2.42 -12.29
N GLY A 97 0.79 -1.66 -13.38
CA GLY A 97 -0.27 -1.72 -14.40
C GLY A 97 -0.18 -2.94 -15.31
N ASN A 98 1.04 -3.35 -15.69
CA ASN A 98 1.25 -4.51 -16.57
C ASN A 98 0.68 -5.81 -16.01
N THR A 99 0.82 -6.01 -14.69
CA THR A 99 0.28 -7.18 -14.01
C THR A 99 -1.06 -6.88 -13.35
N ARG A 100 -1.47 -5.61 -13.26
CA ARG A 100 -2.64 -5.14 -12.47
C ARG A 100 -2.57 -5.61 -11.03
N HIS A 101 -1.45 -5.34 -10.36
CA HIS A 101 -1.24 -5.75 -8.98
C HIS A 101 -0.85 -4.58 -8.09
N MET A 102 -1.25 -4.67 -6.83
CA MET A 102 -0.62 -3.95 -5.73
C MET A 102 0.41 -4.87 -5.07
N PHE A 103 1.58 -4.32 -4.80
CA PHE A 103 2.64 -4.99 -4.04
C PHE A 103 2.87 -4.26 -2.73
N VAL A 104 3.13 -5.02 -1.67
CA VAL A 104 3.56 -4.54 -0.36
C VAL A 104 5.00 -5.02 -0.17
N HIS A 105 5.93 -4.08 -0.17
CA HIS A 105 7.36 -4.34 -0.06
C HIS A 105 7.88 -3.96 1.32
N TYR A 106 8.62 -4.89 1.91
CA TYR A 106 9.36 -4.69 3.15
C TYR A 106 10.87 -4.81 2.88
N PRO A 107 11.73 -4.12 3.66
CA PRO A 107 13.18 -4.18 3.46
C PRO A 107 13.80 -5.55 3.69
N VAL A 108 13.26 -6.34 4.63
CA VAL A 108 13.82 -7.65 5.03
C VAL A 108 12.77 -8.76 4.92
N SER A 109 11.52 -8.49 5.31
CA SER A 109 10.43 -9.46 5.22
C SER A 109 10.02 -9.77 3.78
N THR A 110 9.38 -10.93 3.64
CA THR A 110 8.75 -11.34 2.38
C THR A 110 7.74 -10.29 1.91
N SER A 111 7.89 -9.87 0.65
CA SER A 111 6.90 -9.01 0.00
C SER A 111 5.64 -9.79 -0.33
N CYS A 112 4.48 -9.14 -0.29
CA CYS A 112 3.20 -9.73 -0.68
C CYS A 112 2.59 -8.95 -1.84
N SER A 113 1.62 -9.55 -2.51
CA SER A 113 0.89 -8.89 -3.59
C SER A 113 -0.54 -9.37 -3.72
N THR A 114 -1.40 -8.53 -4.27
CA THR A 114 -2.75 -8.88 -4.66
C THR A 114 -3.07 -8.31 -6.03
N SER A 115 -3.92 -9.00 -6.79
CA SER A 115 -4.48 -8.46 -8.02
C SER A 115 -5.43 -7.30 -7.72
N LEU A 116 -5.52 -6.36 -8.66
CA LEU A 116 -6.46 -5.26 -8.68
C LEU A 116 -7.46 -5.48 -9.82
N HIS A 117 -8.71 -5.18 -9.54
CA HIS A 117 -9.83 -5.40 -10.44
C HIS A 117 -10.49 -4.06 -10.72
N LYS A 118 -10.89 -3.86 -11.96
CA LYS A 118 -11.62 -2.65 -12.37
C LYS A 118 -12.98 -2.62 -11.67
N ILE A 119 -13.38 -1.46 -11.17
CA ILE A 119 -14.65 -1.22 -10.47
C ILE A 119 -15.43 -0.05 -11.08
#